data_AF-A0A0R1SC22-F1
#
_entry.id   AF-A0A0R1SC22-F1
#
_cell.length_a   1.000
_cell.length_b   1.000
_cell.length_c   1.000
_cell.angle_alpha   90.00
_cell.angle_beta   90.00
_cell.angle_gamma   90.00
#
_symmetry.space_group_name_H-M   'P 1'
#
loop_
_entity.id
_entity.type
_entity.pdbx_description
1 polymer ?
#
loop_
_entity_poly.entity_id
_entity_poly.type
_entity_poly.pdbx_seq_one_letter_code
_entity_poly.pdbx_strand_id
1 'polypeptide(L)'
;MLKNVLTEKENPKIWVLSDTHLIANELHDKGWAFKKMQDTSVGKDLHYQQKALLAFTRKVLEKHPDVVVVTGDITFNGERLSLQRFAEIFAPLKRQGIKLLVLPGNHDIYDGWARKFKEDVQYRTDQVSPQDFKEIFYDSSYRYAAREDGSSLAYSVNLSPKYRLILADSNIYPMEYSLTHPNTHGQIDDEELAFIEGEIIEAESNHQHVLFFMHHNLYRHNAVIYHNFVLDNASQVKRLFNKYNVQAVFSGHIHAQSIVKEADCTAYEVVTSCFSSTDQGYGEISLSNDKLTYHRHSFNMDDYLAPAEKHGHLNNYRQYLWDLFEKNNRYHLRYLDNMELSDEEKHKIARFLGDMHWDYFVGKGGKTKAEIINSEEYRRSIEVRPKLKGYIDSLIVNHDNWNLEIKWENKWLE
;
A
#
# COMPACT_ATOMS: atom_id res chain seq x y z
N MET A 1 26.95 -8.73 -20.34
CA MET A 1 25.88 -7.73 -20.27
C MET A 1 24.64 -8.42 -19.75
N LEU A 2 24.08 -7.92 -18.64
CA LEU A 2 22.72 -8.29 -18.20
C LEU A 2 21.76 -8.07 -19.37
N LYS A 3 20.92 -9.07 -19.67
CA LYS A 3 19.86 -8.93 -20.67
C LYS A 3 18.61 -8.37 -19.99
N ASN A 4 17.79 -7.64 -20.73
CA ASN A 4 16.46 -7.18 -20.32
C ASN A 4 16.43 -6.26 -19.08
N VAL A 5 17.27 -5.22 -19.05
CA VAL A 5 17.12 -4.14 -18.06
C VAL A 5 15.92 -3.24 -18.40
N LEU A 6 15.25 -2.68 -17.40
CA LEU A 6 14.08 -1.80 -17.62
C LEU A 6 14.48 -0.38 -18.03
N THR A 7 15.64 0.10 -17.60
CA THR A 7 16.17 1.43 -17.90
C THR A 7 17.70 1.46 -17.82
N GLU A 8 18.33 2.26 -18.68
CA GLU A 8 19.77 2.50 -18.71
C GLU A 8 20.15 3.83 -18.02
N LYS A 9 19.18 4.51 -17.40
CA LYS A 9 19.44 5.77 -16.69
C LYS A 9 20.34 5.52 -15.49
N GLU A 10 21.28 6.44 -15.26
CA GLU A 10 22.14 6.40 -14.07
C GLU A 10 21.36 6.61 -12.77
N ASN A 11 20.33 7.46 -12.82
CA ASN A 11 19.50 7.80 -11.66
C ASN A 11 18.03 7.43 -11.91
N PRO A 12 17.68 6.13 -11.93
CA PRO A 12 16.32 5.69 -12.22
C PRO A 12 15.36 6.08 -11.09
N LYS A 13 14.11 6.34 -11.48
CA LYS A 13 13.03 6.69 -10.55
C LYS A 13 11.94 5.62 -10.54
N ILE A 14 11.55 5.20 -9.35
CA ILE A 14 10.46 4.25 -9.12
C ILE A 14 9.37 4.97 -8.34
N TRP A 15 8.13 4.89 -8.80
CA TRP A 15 6.97 5.30 -8.00
C TRP A 15 6.32 4.08 -7.38
N VAL A 16 5.98 4.16 -6.09
CA VAL A 16 5.37 3.05 -5.34
C VAL A 16 3.95 3.44 -4.95
N LEU A 17 3.01 2.55 -5.26
CA LEU A 17 1.60 2.65 -4.95
C LEU A 17 1.19 1.42 -4.14
N SER A 18 0.22 1.54 -3.25
CA SER A 18 -0.31 0.40 -2.51
C SER A 18 -1.82 0.53 -2.27
N ASP A 19 -2.50 -0.60 -2.13
CA ASP A 19 -3.86 -0.70 -1.62
C ASP A 19 -4.82 0.18 -2.43
N THR A 20 -4.83 -0.01 -3.75
CA THR A 20 -5.73 0.73 -4.64
C THR A 20 -7.17 0.28 -4.49
N HIS A 21 -7.39 -0.95 -3.99
CA HIS A 21 -8.69 -1.52 -3.61
C HIS A 21 -9.77 -1.32 -4.67
N LEU A 22 -9.40 -1.38 -5.95
CA LEU A 22 -10.28 -1.02 -7.06
C LEU A 22 -11.49 -1.95 -7.10
N ILE A 23 -12.69 -1.38 -7.09
CA ILE A 23 -13.89 -2.04 -7.62
C ILE A 23 -14.27 -1.41 -8.96
N ALA A 24 -14.42 -2.23 -10.00
CA ALA A 24 -14.84 -1.73 -11.31
C ALA A 24 -16.25 -1.13 -11.26
N ASN A 25 -16.46 -0.01 -11.96
CA ASN A 25 -17.77 0.67 -12.00
C ASN A 25 -18.91 -0.25 -12.51
N GLU A 26 -18.58 -1.25 -13.33
CA GLU A 26 -19.56 -2.22 -13.84
C GLU A 26 -20.05 -3.21 -12.79
N LEU A 27 -19.35 -3.32 -11.66
CA LEU A 27 -19.72 -4.22 -10.56
C LEU A 27 -20.65 -3.56 -9.55
N HIS A 28 -21.04 -2.30 -9.73
CA HIS A 28 -21.98 -1.65 -8.83
C HIS A 28 -22.88 -0.62 -9.52
N ASP A 29 -24.15 -0.58 -9.14
CA ASP A 29 -25.10 0.44 -9.61
C ASP A 29 -25.24 1.63 -8.65
N LYS A 30 -24.37 1.72 -7.65
CA LYS A 30 -24.40 2.74 -6.58
C LYS A 30 -25.69 2.68 -5.73
N GLY A 31 -26.40 1.55 -5.79
CA GLY A 31 -27.58 1.25 -4.98
C GLY A 31 -27.26 1.05 -3.51
N TRP A 32 -28.27 0.66 -2.75
CA TRP A 32 -28.20 0.53 -1.30
C TRP A 32 -27.16 -0.50 -0.84
N ALA A 33 -27.05 -1.65 -1.51
CA ALA A 33 -26.07 -2.67 -1.16
C ALA A 33 -24.62 -2.16 -1.27
N PHE A 34 -24.33 -1.41 -2.34
CA PHE A 34 -23.01 -0.81 -2.53
C PHE A 34 -22.73 0.28 -1.50
N LYS A 35 -23.70 1.17 -1.25
CA LYS A 35 -23.57 2.21 -0.22
C LYS A 35 -23.31 1.62 1.16
N LYS A 36 -24.01 0.54 1.52
CA LYS A 36 -23.79 -0.18 2.78
C LYS A 36 -22.36 -0.73 2.85
N MET A 37 -21.85 -1.27 1.75
CA MET A 37 -20.47 -1.77 1.68
C MET A 37 -19.46 -0.64 1.86
N GLN A 38 -19.63 0.49 1.18
CA GLN A 38 -18.75 1.66 1.32
C GLN A 38 -18.72 2.18 2.77
N ASP A 39 -19.89 2.22 3.42
CA ASP A 39 -20.00 2.66 4.82
C ASP A 39 -19.28 1.73 5.83
N THR A 40 -18.95 0.50 5.43
CA THR A 40 -18.20 -0.47 6.25
C THR A 40 -16.76 -0.69 5.79
N SER A 41 -16.28 0.05 4.78
CA SER A 41 -14.96 -0.16 4.14
C SER A 41 -13.84 0.70 4.73
N VAL A 42 -13.90 1.01 6.04
CA VAL A 42 -12.84 1.68 6.81
C VAL A 42 -12.31 2.98 6.17
N GLY A 43 -13.21 3.79 5.61
CA GLY A 43 -12.85 5.08 5.01
C GLY A 43 -12.22 5.03 3.61
N LYS A 44 -12.19 3.85 2.95
CA LYS A 44 -11.84 3.74 1.53
C LYS A 44 -12.93 4.42 0.68
N ASP A 45 -12.51 5.22 -0.29
CA ASP A 45 -13.39 5.56 -1.41
C ASP A 45 -13.56 4.32 -2.28
N LEU A 46 -14.79 3.90 -2.55
CA LEU A 46 -15.10 2.87 -3.54
C LEU A 46 -15.74 3.46 -4.82
N HIS A 47 -16.16 4.73 -4.77
CA HIS A 47 -17.04 5.31 -5.78
C HIS A 47 -16.28 5.95 -6.93
N TYR A 48 -15.13 6.56 -6.65
CA TYR A 48 -14.35 7.33 -7.62
C TYR A 48 -12.95 6.75 -7.86
N GLN A 49 -12.61 5.59 -7.29
CA GLN A 49 -11.31 4.92 -7.44
C GLN A 49 -10.87 4.78 -8.90
N GLN A 50 -11.75 4.31 -9.80
CA GLN A 50 -11.41 4.19 -11.22
C GLN A 50 -11.03 5.54 -11.84
N LYS A 51 -11.70 6.62 -11.42
CA LYS A 51 -11.37 7.99 -11.87
C LYS A 51 -10.05 8.46 -11.24
N ALA A 52 -9.84 8.19 -9.96
CA ALA A 52 -8.59 8.50 -9.25
C ALA A 52 -7.37 7.82 -9.88
N LEU A 53 -7.47 6.54 -10.21
CA LEU A 53 -6.39 5.79 -10.88
C LEU A 53 -6.17 6.27 -12.32
N LEU A 54 -7.22 6.65 -13.05
CA LEU A 54 -7.09 7.26 -14.37
C LEU A 54 -6.35 8.60 -14.29
N ALA A 55 -6.72 9.45 -13.32
CA ALA A 55 -6.06 10.73 -13.08
C ALA A 55 -4.60 10.53 -12.63
N PHE A 56 -4.33 9.55 -11.77
CA PHE A 56 -2.98 9.19 -11.37
C PHE A 56 -2.15 8.69 -12.56
N THR A 57 -2.74 7.89 -13.45
CA THR A 57 -2.08 7.45 -14.69
C THR A 57 -1.70 8.65 -15.56
N ARG A 58 -2.56 9.68 -15.67
CA ARG A 58 -2.20 10.93 -16.39
C ARG A 58 -1.01 11.62 -15.74
N LYS A 59 -0.95 11.67 -14.41
CA LYS A 59 0.20 12.19 -13.67
C LYS A 59 1.48 11.40 -13.95
N VAL A 60 1.41 10.06 -13.92
CA VAL A 60 2.55 9.19 -14.22
C VAL A 60 3.04 9.44 -15.64
N LEU A 61 2.15 9.56 -16.62
CA LEU A 61 2.51 9.86 -18.01
C LEU A 61 3.18 11.23 -18.15
N GLU A 62 2.75 12.24 -17.37
CA GLU A 62 3.36 13.57 -17.37
C GLU A 62 4.74 13.59 -16.69
N LYS A 63 4.87 12.97 -15.51
CA LYS A 63 6.11 13.00 -14.70
C LYS A 63 7.13 11.95 -15.12
N HIS A 64 6.68 10.93 -15.82
CA HIS A 64 7.49 9.96 -16.54
C HIS A 64 8.55 9.23 -15.70
N PRO A 65 8.19 8.61 -14.55
CA PRO A 65 9.11 7.73 -13.82
C PRO A 65 9.52 6.54 -14.70
N ASP A 66 10.59 5.84 -14.35
CA ASP A 66 11.01 4.64 -15.09
C ASP A 66 10.07 3.47 -14.83
N VAL A 67 9.64 3.33 -13.56
CA VAL A 67 8.81 2.22 -13.09
C VAL A 67 7.75 2.73 -12.13
N VAL A 68 6.55 2.14 -12.20
CA VAL A 68 5.54 2.17 -11.15
C VAL A 68 5.44 0.77 -10.56
N VAL A 69 5.58 0.64 -9.24
CA VAL A 69 5.38 -0.62 -8.50
C VAL A 69 4.07 -0.51 -7.71
N VAL A 70 3.26 -1.57 -7.72
CA VAL A 70 2.04 -1.68 -6.92
C VAL A 70 2.20 -2.84 -5.94
N THR A 71 2.22 -2.54 -4.64
CA THR A 71 2.53 -3.51 -3.56
C THR A 71 1.30 -4.23 -3.04
N GLY A 72 0.40 -4.67 -3.93
CA GLY A 72 -0.76 -5.47 -3.57
C GLY A 72 -2.02 -4.68 -3.22
N ASP A 73 -3.06 -5.46 -2.93
CA ASP A 73 -4.44 -5.03 -2.73
C ASP A 73 -4.90 -4.11 -3.86
N ILE A 74 -4.73 -4.63 -5.07
CA ILE A 74 -5.04 -3.94 -6.31
C ILE A 74 -6.55 -3.79 -6.43
N THR A 75 -7.29 -4.85 -6.12
CA THR A 75 -8.74 -4.95 -6.20
C THR A 75 -9.38 -4.85 -4.82
N PHE A 76 -10.69 -4.57 -4.78
CA PHE A 76 -11.40 -4.44 -3.52
C PHE A 76 -11.53 -5.79 -2.80
N ASN A 77 -11.97 -6.84 -3.50
CA ASN A 77 -12.03 -8.22 -2.98
C ASN A 77 -11.84 -9.25 -4.11
N GLY A 78 -10.83 -9.09 -4.96
CA GLY A 78 -10.40 -10.14 -5.89
C GLY A 78 -11.32 -10.34 -7.08
N GLU A 79 -12.14 -9.33 -7.43
CA GLU A 79 -13.01 -9.43 -8.60
C GLU A 79 -12.19 -9.37 -9.89
N ARG A 80 -12.31 -10.39 -10.74
CA ARG A 80 -11.57 -10.46 -12.01
C ARG A 80 -11.75 -9.22 -12.88
N LEU A 81 -12.98 -8.70 -12.96
CA LEU A 81 -13.27 -7.51 -13.75
C LEU A 81 -12.57 -6.26 -13.20
N SER A 82 -12.43 -6.15 -11.87
CA SER A 82 -11.68 -5.06 -11.24
C SER A 82 -10.20 -5.13 -11.61
N LEU A 83 -9.60 -6.33 -11.58
CA LEU A 83 -8.20 -6.51 -11.95
C LEU A 83 -7.94 -6.18 -13.43
N GLN A 84 -8.83 -6.64 -14.31
CA GLN A 84 -8.79 -6.29 -15.75
C GLN A 84 -8.90 -4.78 -15.95
N ARG A 85 -9.83 -4.12 -15.24
CA ARG A 85 -9.99 -2.67 -15.32
C ARG A 85 -8.74 -1.94 -14.84
N PHE A 86 -8.09 -2.42 -13.78
CA PHE A 86 -6.82 -1.87 -13.32
C PHE A 86 -5.76 -1.94 -14.43
N ALA A 87 -5.56 -3.12 -15.04
CA ALA A 87 -4.62 -3.29 -16.14
C ALA A 87 -4.91 -2.36 -17.33
N GLU A 88 -6.19 -2.19 -17.69
CA GLU A 88 -6.61 -1.26 -18.75
C GLU A 88 -6.30 0.21 -18.43
N ILE A 89 -6.54 0.64 -17.19
CA ILE A 89 -6.27 2.03 -16.76
C ILE A 89 -4.80 2.37 -16.96
N PHE A 90 -3.89 1.47 -16.57
CA PHE A 90 -2.45 1.68 -16.65
C PHE A 90 -1.81 1.25 -17.99
N ALA A 91 -2.55 0.57 -18.88
CA ALA A 91 -2.05 0.16 -20.20
C ALA A 91 -1.35 1.26 -21.02
N PRO A 92 -1.73 2.55 -20.94
CA PRO A 92 -1.02 3.63 -21.63
C PRO A 92 0.45 3.80 -21.23
N LEU A 93 0.86 3.42 -20.01
CA LEU A 93 2.23 3.57 -19.50
C LEU A 93 3.26 2.90 -20.40
N LYS A 94 2.94 1.68 -20.85
CA LYS A 94 3.82 0.88 -21.71
C LYS A 94 4.24 1.61 -22.99
N ARG A 95 3.33 2.37 -23.61
CA ARG A 95 3.61 3.12 -24.84
C ARG A 95 4.58 4.28 -24.62
N GLN A 96 4.67 4.79 -23.39
CA GLN A 96 5.65 5.80 -22.98
C GLN A 96 6.92 5.17 -22.41
N GLY A 97 7.07 3.84 -22.46
CA GLY A 97 8.24 3.16 -21.93
C GLY A 97 8.28 3.05 -20.39
N ILE A 98 7.26 3.53 -19.69
CA ILE A 98 7.10 3.39 -18.23
C ILE A 98 6.63 1.96 -17.92
N LYS A 99 7.31 1.26 -17.01
CA LYS A 99 6.95 -0.12 -16.64
C LYS A 99 5.99 -0.13 -15.46
N LEU A 100 5.04 -1.05 -15.46
CA LEU A 100 4.14 -1.29 -14.33
C LEU A 100 4.45 -2.67 -13.76
N LEU A 101 5.04 -2.71 -12.56
CA LEU A 101 5.30 -3.93 -11.83
C LEU A 101 4.29 -4.08 -10.72
N VAL A 102 3.79 -5.29 -10.50
CA VAL A 102 2.70 -5.55 -9.56
C VAL A 102 2.96 -6.84 -8.81
N LEU A 103 2.61 -6.86 -7.53
CA LEU A 103 2.44 -8.06 -6.72
C LEU A 103 1.02 -8.08 -6.16
N PRO A 104 0.44 -9.25 -5.86
CA PRO A 104 -0.89 -9.34 -5.24
C PRO A 104 -0.85 -8.91 -3.77
N GLY A 105 -1.98 -8.46 -3.24
CA GLY A 105 -2.24 -8.40 -1.80
C GLY A 105 -3.23 -9.48 -1.36
N ASN A 106 -3.59 -9.45 -0.08
CA ASN A 106 -4.38 -10.53 0.50
C ASN A 106 -5.82 -10.54 -0.06
N HIS A 107 -6.27 -9.45 -0.68
CA HIS A 107 -7.59 -9.36 -1.32
C HIS A 107 -7.62 -9.76 -2.79
N ASP A 108 -6.47 -10.02 -3.44
CA ASP A 108 -6.45 -10.11 -4.91
C ASP A 108 -6.73 -11.51 -5.46
N ILE A 109 -6.33 -12.57 -4.76
CA ILE A 109 -6.34 -13.95 -5.29
C ILE A 109 -7.37 -14.80 -4.56
N TYR A 110 -8.26 -15.43 -5.34
CA TYR A 110 -9.33 -16.31 -4.87
C TYR A 110 -10.05 -15.79 -3.61
N ASP A 111 -10.41 -14.51 -3.60
CA ASP A 111 -11.09 -13.90 -2.47
C ASP A 111 -12.59 -14.27 -2.49
N GLY A 112 -13.06 -14.99 -1.45
CA GLY A 112 -14.46 -15.38 -1.30
C GLY A 112 -15.43 -14.22 -1.06
N TRP A 113 -14.93 -13.00 -0.86
CA TRP A 113 -15.68 -11.75 -0.80
C TRP A 113 -15.88 -11.06 -2.15
N ALA A 114 -15.39 -11.59 -3.27
CA ALA A 114 -15.65 -11.03 -4.60
C ALA A 114 -17.16 -10.85 -4.85
N ARG A 115 -17.64 -9.59 -4.96
CA ARG A 115 -19.07 -9.28 -5.15
C ARG A 115 -19.30 -8.24 -6.26
N LYS A 116 -20.48 -8.33 -6.86
CA LYS A 116 -21.14 -7.23 -7.57
C LYS A 116 -22.40 -6.81 -6.79
N PHE A 117 -22.74 -5.54 -6.89
CA PHE A 117 -23.79 -4.89 -6.13
C PHE A 117 -24.86 -4.36 -7.09
N LYS A 118 -26.11 -4.78 -6.88
CA LYS A 118 -27.24 -4.27 -7.64
C LYS A 118 -28.42 -4.05 -6.71
N GLU A 119 -28.96 -2.84 -6.73
CA GLU A 119 -30.05 -2.36 -5.88
C GLU A 119 -29.72 -2.58 -4.40
N ASP A 120 -30.44 -3.47 -3.71
CA ASP A 120 -30.24 -3.83 -2.32
C ASP A 120 -29.60 -5.22 -2.12
N VAL A 121 -29.11 -5.86 -3.20
CA VAL A 121 -28.55 -7.22 -3.18
C VAL A 121 -27.07 -7.26 -3.57
N GLN A 122 -26.32 -8.17 -2.93
CA GLN A 122 -24.96 -8.53 -3.31
C GLN A 122 -24.95 -9.89 -4.01
N TYR A 123 -24.27 -9.99 -5.15
CA TYR A 123 -24.12 -11.22 -5.92
C TYR A 123 -22.65 -11.59 -5.99
N ARG A 124 -22.34 -12.89 -6.02
CA ARG A 124 -20.99 -13.36 -6.32
C ARG A 124 -20.60 -12.98 -7.75
N THR A 125 -19.31 -12.76 -7.95
CA THR A 125 -18.70 -12.52 -9.26
C THR A 125 -17.42 -13.35 -9.38
N ASP A 126 -16.86 -13.41 -10.57
CA ASP A 126 -15.64 -14.18 -10.85
C ASP A 126 -14.46 -13.68 -10.00
N GLN A 127 -13.72 -14.63 -9.44
CA GLN A 127 -12.48 -14.41 -8.70
C GLN A 127 -11.27 -14.50 -9.64
N VAL A 128 -10.13 -14.01 -9.16
CA VAL A 128 -8.84 -14.12 -9.86
C VAL A 128 -8.08 -15.33 -9.32
N SER A 129 -7.63 -16.24 -10.19
CA SER A 129 -6.63 -17.26 -9.85
C SER A 129 -5.20 -16.72 -9.97
N PRO A 130 -4.18 -17.38 -9.39
CA PRO A 130 -2.78 -17.01 -9.63
C PRO A 130 -2.43 -16.94 -11.13
N GLN A 131 -2.93 -17.90 -11.91
CA GLN A 131 -2.71 -17.92 -13.36
C GLN A 131 -3.36 -16.70 -14.04
N ASP A 132 -4.58 -16.35 -13.65
CA ASP A 132 -5.25 -15.16 -14.19
C ASP A 132 -4.49 -13.87 -13.88
N PHE A 133 -3.95 -13.76 -12.66
CA PHE A 133 -3.14 -12.61 -12.25
C PHE A 133 -1.89 -12.49 -13.14
N LYS A 134 -1.16 -13.59 -13.34
CA LYS A 134 0.00 -13.64 -14.25
C LYS A 134 -0.39 -13.27 -15.68
N GLU A 135 -1.49 -13.80 -16.20
CA GLU A 135 -1.95 -13.54 -17.57
C GLU A 135 -2.36 -12.09 -17.79
N ILE A 136 -3.17 -11.53 -16.87
CA ILE A 136 -3.65 -10.14 -16.94
C ILE A 136 -2.46 -9.16 -16.92
N PHE A 137 -1.45 -9.44 -16.10
CA PHE A 137 -0.27 -8.59 -15.96
C PHE A 137 0.96 -9.04 -16.74
N TYR A 138 0.84 -10.06 -17.60
CA TYR A 138 1.99 -10.58 -18.35
C TYR A 138 2.67 -9.47 -19.15
N ASP A 139 1.86 -8.72 -19.90
CA ASP A 139 2.34 -7.73 -20.85
C ASP A 139 2.90 -6.45 -20.22
N SER A 140 2.50 -6.15 -18.98
CA SER A 140 2.92 -4.96 -18.23
C SER A 140 4.01 -5.25 -17.21
N SER A 141 4.03 -6.47 -16.66
CA SER A 141 4.82 -6.88 -15.50
C SER A 141 5.68 -8.12 -15.76
N TYR A 142 5.09 -9.33 -15.80
CA TYR A 142 5.84 -10.60 -15.82
C TYR A 142 6.71 -10.82 -17.07
N ARG A 143 6.36 -10.23 -18.23
CA ARG A 143 7.23 -10.25 -19.44
C ARG A 143 8.62 -9.67 -19.17
N TYR A 144 8.74 -8.80 -18.18
CA TYR A 144 10.00 -8.15 -17.80
C TYR A 144 10.77 -8.91 -16.72
N ALA A 145 10.24 -10.05 -16.24
CA ALA A 145 10.89 -10.85 -15.22
C ALA A 145 12.28 -11.34 -15.67
N ALA A 146 13.27 -11.14 -14.81
CA ALA A 146 14.56 -11.81 -14.91
C ALA A 146 14.42 -13.28 -14.50
N ARG A 147 13.66 -13.53 -13.43
CA ARG A 147 13.20 -14.86 -13.02
C ARG A 147 11.82 -14.77 -12.37
N GLU A 148 11.00 -15.79 -12.57
CA GLU A 148 9.75 -15.99 -11.84
C GLU A 148 9.93 -17.13 -10.84
N ASP A 149 9.31 -17.02 -9.68
CA ASP A 149 9.19 -18.14 -8.77
C ASP A 149 8.19 -19.18 -9.30
N GLY A 150 8.46 -20.45 -9.00
CA GLY A 150 7.63 -21.58 -9.40
C GLY A 150 6.52 -21.93 -8.41
N SER A 151 6.66 -21.52 -7.14
CA SER A 151 5.72 -21.79 -6.04
C SER A 151 4.68 -20.69 -5.83
N SER A 152 5.02 -19.44 -6.16
CA SER A 152 4.14 -18.29 -5.91
C SER A 152 4.03 -17.32 -7.10
N LEU A 153 3.43 -16.15 -6.86
CA LEU A 153 3.40 -15.04 -7.82
C LEU A 153 4.65 -14.16 -7.79
N ALA A 154 5.65 -14.52 -6.99
CA ALA A 154 6.89 -13.76 -6.86
C ALA A 154 7.74 -13.79 -8.14
N TYR A 155 8.49 -12.72 -8.35
CA TYR A 155 9.41 -12.59 -9.47
C TYR A 155 10.43 -11.47 -9.22
N SER A 156 11.50 -11.47 -10.01
CA SER A 156 12.52 -10.43 -9.97
C SER A 156 12.65 -9.73 -11.31
N VAL A 157 13.16 -8.51 -11.30
CA VAL A 157 13.47 -7.75 -12.53
C VAL A 157 14.82 -7.04 -12.40
N ASN A 158 15.56 -6.96 -13.50
CA ASN A 158 16.71 -6.08 -13.59
C ASN A 158 16.22 -4.66 -13.90
N LEU A 159 16.13 -3.78 -12.90
CA LEU A 159 15.76 -2.38 -13.15
C LEU A 159 16.80 -1.72 -14.05
N SER A 160 18.08 -1.86 -13.68
CA SER A 160 19.23 -1.37 -14.43
C SER A 160 20.42 -2.31 -14.17
N PRO A 161 21.59 -2.07 -14.81
CA PRO A 161 22.80 -2.82 -14.49
C PRO A 161 23.23 -2.76 -13.02
N LYS A 162 22.70 -1.81 -12.22
CA LYS A 162 23.08 -1.59 -10.82
C LYS A 162 22.00 -1.95 -9.81
N TYR A 163 20.78 -2.26 -10.24
CA TYR A 163 19.66 -2.49 -9.32
C TYR A 163 18.81 -3.68 -9.75
N ARG A 164 18.54 -4.57 -8.79
CA ARG A 164 17.59 -5.68 -8.88
C ARG A 164 16.37 -5.33 -8.04
N LEU A 165 15.16 -5.51 -8.58
CA LEU A 165 13.93 -5.47 -7.78
C LEU A 165 13.44 -6.89 -7.58
N ILE A 166 13.06 -7.23 -6.35
CA ILE A 166 12.41 -8.49 -6.01
C ILE A 166 11.01 -8.16 -5.53
N LEU A 167 10.00 -8.70 -6.22
CA LEU A 167 8.59 -8.55 -5.87
C LEU A 167 8.13 -9.89 -5.31
N ALA A 168 8.02 -9.97 -4.00
CA ALA A 168 7.67 -11.18 -3.26
C ALA A 168 6.16 -11.28 -3.04
N ASP A 169 5.64 -12.50 -3.10
CA ASP A 169 4.24 -12.81 -2.85
C ASP A 169 4.08 -13.28 -1.40
N SER A 170 3.78 -12.33 -0.52
CA SER A 170 3.64 -12.63 0.91
C SER A 170 2.29 -13.20 1.31
N ASN A 171 1.41 -13.53 0.36
CA ASN A 171 0.01 -13.82 0.65
C ASN A 171 -0.25 -15.31 0.84
N ILE A 172 -1.23 -15.62 1.68
CA ILE A 172 -1.73 -16.99 1.86
C ILE A 172 -3.14 -17.05 1.26
N TYR A 173 -3.26 -17.61 0.07
CA TYR A 173 -4.53 -17.78 -0.62
C TYR A 173 -4.76 -19.25 -1.02
N PRO A 174 -6.02 -19.68 -1.17
CA PRO A 174 -6.30 -21.03 -1.69
C PRO A 174 -5.88 -21.12 -3.16
N MET A 175 -5.64 -22.35 -3.65
CA MET A 175 -5.33 -22.60 -5.07
C MET A 175 -6.58 -22.88 -5.92
N GLU A 176 -7.76 -22.75 -5.33
CA GLU A 176 -9.06 -22.96 -5.96
C GLU A 176 -10.06 -21.90 -5.49
N TYR A 177 -11.20 -21.82 -6.19
CA TYR A 177 -12.29 -20.90 -5.88
C TYR A 177 -12.69 -20.94 -4.40
N SER A 178 -12.70 -19.77 -3.75
CA SER A 178 -12.97 -19.66 -2.32
C SER A 178 -14.39 -19.20 -2.03
N LEU A 179 -14.94 -19.71 -0.92
CA LEU A 179 -16.18 -19.21 -0.32
C LEU A 179 -15.95 -18.43 0.98
N THR A 180 -14.70 -18.38 1.45
CA THR A 180 -14.33 -17.81 2.74
C THR A 180 -13.69 -16.43 2.57
N HIS A 181 -13.59 -15.71 3.68
CA HIS A 181 -12.81 -14.48 3.72
C HIS A 181 -11.33 -14.77 3.38
N PRO A 182 -10.59 -13.79 2.85
CA PRO A 182 -9.16 -13.93 2.59
C PRO A 182 -8.39 -14.04 3.91
N ASN A 183 -7.24 -14.70 3.90
CA ASN A 183 -6.34 -14.69 5.05
C ASN A 183 -5.72 -13.30 5.15
N THR A 184 -5.89 -12.62 6.28
CA THR A 184 -5.28 -11.29 6.48
C THR A 184 -3.78 -11.39 6.75
N HIS A 185 -3.31 -12.48 7.33
CA HIS A 185 -1.90 -12.71 7.62
C HIS A 185 -1.17 -13.29 6.40
N GLY A 186 0.15 -13.18 6.43
CA GLY A 186 1.01 -13.54 5.32
C GLY A 186 2.29 -14.21 5.77
N GLN A 187 2.91 -14.92 4.84
CA GLN A 187 4.21 -15.57 5.02
C GLN A 187 4.93 -15.62 3.67
N ILE A 188 6.24 -15.77 3.70
CA ILE A 188 7.03 -16.16 2.52
C ILE A 188 7.51 -17.57 2.81
N ASP A 189 7.02 -18.58 2.10
CA ASP A 189 7.36 -19.98 2.41
C ASP A 189 8.83 -20.33 2.10
N ASP A 190 9.25 -21.55 2.46
CA ASP A 190 10.65 -21.96 2.35
C ASP A 190 11.11 -22.02 0.88
N GLU A 191 10.22 -22.42 -0.03
CA GLU A 191 10.47 -22.43 -1.48
C GLU A 191 10.68 -21.03 -2.05
N GLU A 192 9.79 -20.07 -1.75
CA GLU A 192 9.95 -18.68 -2.19
C GLU A 192 11.15 -18.02 -1.50
N LEU A 193 11.43 -18.32 -0.22
CA LEU A 193 12.64 -17.84 0.46
C LEU A 193 13.92 -18.30 -0.24
N ALA A 194 13.96 -19.55 -0.70
CA ALA A 194 15.09 -20.08 -1.46
C ALA A 194 15.21 -19.39 -2.83
N PHE A 195 14.09 -19.10 -3.50
CA PHE A 195 14.06 -18.28 -4.72
C PHE A 195 14.63 -16.88 -4.45
N ILE A 196 14.15 -16.18 -3.42
CA ILE A 196 14.61 -14.84 -3.05
C ILE A 196 16.10 -14.84 -2.74
N GLU A 197 16.59 -15.81 -1.95
CA GLU A 197 18.02 -15.95 -1.65
C GLU A 197 18.85 -16.11 -2.95
N GLY A 198 18.39 -16.95 -3.88
CA GLY A 198 19.01 -17.13 -5.19
C GLY A 198 19.09 -15.84 -6.01
N GLU A 199 18.01 -15.05 -6.03
CA GLU A 199 17.97 -13.76 -6.72
C GLU A 199 18.89 -12.71 -6.09
N ILE A 200 19.01 -12.71 -4.76
CA ILE A 200 19.94 -11.83 -4.04
C ILE A 200 21.39 -12.21 -4.36
N ILE A 201 21.74 -13.50 -4.30
CA ILE A 201 23.08 -13.99 -4.64
C ILE A 201 23.44 -13.63 -6.09
N GLU A 202 22.49 -13.80 -7.03
CA GLU A 202 22.72 -13.44 -8.42
C GLU A 202 22.91 -11.93 -8.59
N ALA A 203 22.10 -11.10 -7.93
CA ALA A 203 22.25 -9.65 -7.92
C ALA A 203 23.61 -9.23 -7.36
N GLU A 204 24.04 -9.82 -6.25
CA GLU A 204 25.35 -9.63 -5.64
C GLU A 204 26.50 -9.96 -6.63
N SER A 205 26.42 -11.10 -7.32
CA SER A 205 27.42 -11.49 -8.33
C SER A 205 27.49 -10.53 -9.53
N ASN A 206 26.43 -9.77 -9.77
CA ASN A 206 26.35 -8.74 -10.81
C ASN A 206 26.58 -7.31 -10.26
N HIS A 207 26.98 -7.18 -8.99
CA HIS A 207 27.17 -5.89 -8.31
C HIS A 207 25.91 -5.01 -8.32
N GLN A 208 24.73 -5.62 -8.23
CA GLN A 208 23.45 -4.92 -8.14
C GLN A 208 23.03 -4.75 -6.68
N HIS A 209 22.49 -3.58 -6.33
CA HIS A 209 21.74 -3.39 -5.09
C HIS A 209 20.33 -3.97 -5.22
N VAL A 210 19.85 -4.62 -4.17
CA VAL A 210 18.50 -5.20 -4.13
C VAL A 210 17.53 -4.23 -3.45
N LEU A 211 16.40 -3.97 -4.10
CA LEU A 211 15.21 -3.38 -3.49
C LEU A 211 14.13 -4.45 -3.39
N PHE A 212 13.58 -4.64 -2.19
CA PHE A 212 12.61 -5.68 -1.93
C PHE A 212 11.20 -5.09 -1.78
N PHE A 213 10.21 -5.72 -2.40
CA PHE A 213 8.81 -5.31 -2.38
C PHE A 213 7.94 -6.49 -1.97
N MET A 214 6.96 -6.26 -1.10
CA MET A 214 5.97 -7.24 -0.68
C MET A 214 4.69 -6.55 -0.21
N HIS A 215 3.60 -7.28 0.01
CA HIS A 215 2.37 -6.67 0.53
C HIS A 215 2.39 -6.49 2.06
N HIS A 216 2.54 -7.59 2.80
CA HIS A 216 2.64 -7.63 4.26
C HIS A 216 3.89 -6.93 4.81
N ASN A 217 3.93 -6.64 6.11
CA ASN A 217 5.03 -5.90 6.72
C ASN A 217 6.15 -6.79 7.28
N LEU A 218 7.37 -6.25 7.33
CA LEU A 218 8.53 -6.86 7.98
C LEU A 218 8.55 -6.55 9.49
N TYR A 219 8.13 -5.35 9.87
CA TYR A 219 8.14 -4.83 11.22
C TYR A 219 6.75 -4.45 11.73
N ARG A 220 6.66 -4.23 13.04
CA ARG A 220 5.47 -3.63 13.66
C ARG A 220 5.48 -2.12 13.45
N HIS A 221 4.51 -1.62 12.69
CA HIS A 221 4.30 -0.18 12.47
C HIS A 221 3.25 0.46 13.41
N ASN A 222 2.68 -0.34 14.30
CA ASN A 222 1.84 0.13 15.39
C ASN A 222 2.11 -0.72 16.64
N ALA A 223 2.15 -0.09 17.82
CA ALA A 223 2.40 -0.81 19.08
C ALA A 223 1.21 -1.67 19.54
N VAL A 224 0.00 -1.39 19.03
CA VAL A 224 -1.25 -2.04 19.45
C VAL A 224 -1.87 -2.88 18.32
N ILE A 225 -1.88 -2.37 17.09
CA ILE A 225 -2.52 -3.00 15.92
C ILE A 225 -1.46 -3.48 14.93
N TYR A 226 -0.96 -4.70 15.11
CA TYR A 226 0.05 -5.28 14.22
C TYR A 226 -0.13 -6.78 13.93
N HIS A 227 -1.00 -7.46 14.69
CA HIS A 227 -1.29 -8.87 14.47
C HIS A 227 -1.93 -9.07 13.09
N ASN A 228 -1.48 -10.11 12.38
CA ASN A 228 -1.86 -10.44 11.00
C ASN A 228 -1.40 -9.41 9.94
N PHE A 229 -0.69 -8.34 10.31
CA PHE A 229 -0.12 -7.39 9.33
C PHE A 229 1.35 -7.66 9.05
N VAL A 230 2.09 -8.04 10.10
CA VAL A 230 3.48 -8.48 10.00
C VAL A 230 3.52 -9.93 9.53
N LEU A 231 4.46 -10.25 8.63
CA LEU A 231 4.74 -11.62 8.21
C LEU A 231 4.88 -12.57 9.40
N ASP A 232 4.25 -13.73 9.31
CA ASP A 232 4.33 -14.78 10.33
C ASP A 232 5.77 -15.24 10.56
N ASN A 233 6.54 -15.33 9.47
CA ASN A 233 7.94 -15.73 9.48
C ASN A 233 8.90 -14.56 9.24
N ALA A 234 8.52 -13.32 9.59
CA ALA A 234 9.37 -12.12 9.46
C ALA A 234 10.81 -12.34 9.95
N SER A 235 11.00 -13.09 11.03
CA SER A 235 12.35 -13.39 11.56
C SER A 235 13.27 -14.12 10.58
N GLN A 236 12.73 -14.99 9.70
CA GLN A 236 13.50 -15.69 8.67
C GLN A 236 13.92 -14.70 7.58
N VAL A 237 12.99 -13.86 7.12
CA VAL A 237 13.25 -12.80 6.13
C VAL A 237 14.30 -11.81 6.66
N LYS A 238 14.19 -11.35 7.91
CA LYS A 238 15.20 -10.48 8.56
C LYS A 238 16.59 -11.12 8.58
N ARG A 239 16.68 -12.42 8.89
CA ARG A 239 17.97 -13.15 8.86
C ARG A 239 18.57 -13.18 7.46
N LEU A 240 17.74 -13.40 6.44
CA LEU A 240 18.19 -13.38 5.04
C LEU A 240 18.70 -11.98 4.66
N PHE A 241 17.96 -10.93 4.99
CA PHE A 241 18.35 -9.56 4.70
C PHE A 241 19.66 -9.17 5.40
N ASN A 242 19.85 -9.57 6.66
CA ASN A 242 21.11 -9.37 7.37
C ASN A 242 22.28 -10.10 6.71
N LYS A 243 22.08 -11.36 6.30
CA LYS A 243 23.10 -12.18 5.66
C LYS A 243 23.63 -11.51 4.38
N TYR A 244 22.73 -10.91 3.60
CA TYR A 244 23.06 -10.30 2.30
C TYR A 244 23.02 -8.78 2.27
N ASN A 245 22.90 -8.12 3.42
CA ASN A 245 22.79 -6.66 3.56
C ASN A 245 21.73 -6.05 2.62
N VAL A 246 20.52 -6.60 2.58
CA VAL A 246 19.39 -5.93 1.94
C VAL A 246 19.00 -4.74 2.82
N GLN A 247 19.02 -3.53 2.25
CA GLN A 247 18.89 -2.29 3.03
C GLN A 247 17.51 -1.62 2.91
N ALA A 248 16.69 -1.99 1.91
CA ALA A 248 15.42 -1.32 1.64
C ALA A 248 14.30 -2.32 1.30
N VAL A 249 13.20 -2.19 2.03
CA VAL A 249 11.96 -2.96 1.88
C VAL A 249 10.80 -1.98 1.71
N PHE A 250 9.91 -2.25 0.76
CA PHE A 250 8.73 -1.46 0.48
C PHE A 250 7.48 -2.33 0.59
N SER A 251 6.52 -1.93 1.42
CA SER A 251 5.30 -2.70 1.69
C SER A 251 4.03 -1.85 1.78
N GLY A 252 2.90 -2.49 2.08
CA GLY A 252 1.55 -1.92 2.12
C GLY A 252 0.74 -2.42 3.31
N HIS A 253 -0.51 -2.86 3.04
CA HIS A 253 -1.40 -3.64 3.92
C HIS A 253 -2.03 -2.87 5.09
N ILE A 254 -1.23 -2.19 5.92
CA ILE A 254 -1.76 -1.44 7.09
C ILE A 254 -2.42 -0.11 6.72
N HIS A 255 -2.36 0.26 5.43
CA HIS A 255 -2.91 1.50 4.87
C HIS A 255 -2.32 2.81 5.40
N ALA A 256 -1.37 2.77 6.32
CA ALA A 256 -0.74 3.93 6.94
C ALA A 256 0.67 4.16 6.39
N GLN A 257 1.02 5.42 6.13
CA GLN A 257 2.38 5.78 5.75
C GLN A 257 3.30 5.62 6.96
N SER A 258 4.30 4.75 6.87
CA SER A 258 5.25 4.56 7.95
C SER A 258 6.64 4.16 7.46
N ILE A 259 7.69 4.58 8.18
CA ILE A 259 9.09 4.23 7.91
C ILE A 259 9.71 3.76 9.21
N VAL A 260 10.13 2.50 9.26
CA VAL A 260 10.70 1.88 10.46
C VAL A 260 12.00 1.17 10.12
N LYS A 261 12.93 1.18 11.08
CA LYS A 261 14.09 0.30 11.08
C LYS A 261 14.26 -0.29 12.49
N GLU A 262 14.30 -1.60 12.57
CA GLU A 262 14.70 -2.29 13.81
C GLU A 262 16.22 -2.42 13.89
N ALA A 263 16.76 -2.42 15.11
CA ALA A 263 18.22 -2.46 15.33
C ALA A 263 18.87 -3.79 14.92
N ASP A 264 18.08 -4.87 14.88
CA ASP A 264 18.53 -6.23 14.55
C ASP A 264 18.41 -6.56 13.06
N CYS A 265 18.14 -5.57 12.21
CA CYS A 265 17.99 -5.77 10.77
C CYS A 265 18.66 -4.65 9.95
N THR A 266 19.30 -5.02 8.84
CA THR A 266 19.93 -4.07 7.91
C THR A 266 18.92 -3.19 7.19
N ALA A 267 17.71 -3.72 6.95
CA ALA A 267 16.70 -3.07 6.13
C ALA A 267 15.92 -1.98 6.87
N TYR A 268 15.75 -0.83 6.22
CA TYR A 268 14.61 0.04 6.48
C TYR A 268 13.38 -0.55 5.78
N GLU A 269 12.24 -0.49 6.44
CA GLU A 269 10.94 -0.75 5.81
C GLU A 269 10.19 0.56 5.63
N VAL A 270 9.70 0.77 4.41
CA VAL A 270 8.81 1.86 4.03
C VAL A 270 7.45 1.28 3.66
N VAL A 271 6.44 1.58 4.46
CA VAL A 271 5.05 1.25 4.18
C VAL A 271 4.38 2.43 3.48
N THR A 272 3.82 2.18 2.30
CA THR A 272 3.09 3.21 1.55
C THR A 272 1.63 3.25 1.99
N SER A 273 1.11 4.44 2.33
CA SER A 273 -0.30 4.61 2.70
C SER A 273 -1.26 4.17 1.60
N CYS A 274 -2.47 3.76 1.97
CA CYS A 274 -3.47 3.27 1.04
C CYS A 274 -3.96 4.35 0.06
N PHE A 275 -3.82 4.09 -1.24
CA PHE A 275 -4.17 5.05 -2.28
C PHE A 275 -5.68 5.35 -2.36
N SER A 276 -6.52 4.38 -2.00
CA SER A 276 -7.99 4.54 -2.01
C SER A 276 -8.54 5.32 -0.82
N SER A 277 -7.69 5.81 0.08
CA SER A 277 -8.11 6.52 1.29
C SER A 277 -7.28 7.79 1.54
N THR A 278 -7.65 8.52 2.60
CA THR A 278 -6.91 9.68 3.14
C THR A 278 -6.55 10.73 2.09
N ASP A 279 -5.27 10.95 1.80
CA ASP A 279 -4.78 11.94 0.84
C ASP A 279 -4.07 11.30 -0.37
N GLN A 280 -4.39 10.03 -0.65
CA GLN A 280 -3.93 9.29 -1.81
C GLN A 280 -2.40 9.27 -1.93
N GLY A 281 -1.74 8.84 -0.86
CA GLY A 281 -0.29 8.82 -0.82
C GLY A 281 0.34 7.88 -1.84
N TYR A 282 1.49 8.28 -2.38
CA TYR A 282 2.39 7.42 -3.14
C TYR A 282 3.85 7.77 -2.82
N GLY A 283 4.76 6.83 -3.02
CA GLY A 283 6.19 7.01 -2.81
C GLY A 283 6.94 7.31 -4.11
N GLU A 284 7.97 8.15 -4.06
CA GLU A 284 9.00 8.26 -5.11
C GLU A 284 10.34 7.79 -4.53
N ILE A 285 10.89 6.74 -5.13
CA ILE A 285 12.26 6.26 -4.89
C ILE A 285 13.14 6.83 -6.01
N SER A 286 14.17 7.56 -5.62
CA SER A 286 15.25 7.98 -6.51
C SER A 286 16.53 7.26 -6.14
N LEU A 287 17.17 6.65 -7.13
CA LEU A 287 18.39 5.87 -6.95
C LEU A 287 19.58 6.62 -7.55
N SER A 288 20.73 6.52 -6.91
CA SER A 288 22.03 6.95 -7.42
C SER A 288 23.11 5.96 -6.99
N ASN A 289 24.32 6.12 -7.51
CA ASN A 289 25.44 5.22 -7.24
C ASN A 289 25.82 5.08 -5.76
N ASP A 290 25.48 6.08 -4.94
CA ASP A 290 25.87 6.20 -3.54
C ASP A 290 24.69 6.06 -2.57
N LYS A 291 23.44 6.24 -3.04
CA LYS A 291 22.28 6.22 -2.16
C LYS A 291 20.94 5.87 -2.83
N LEU A 292 19.99 5.57 -1.98
CA LEU A 292 18.55 5.61 -2.23
C LEU A 292 17.96 6.77 -1.44
N THR A 293 17.07 7.53 -2.07
CA THR A 293 16.19 8.46 -1.37
C THR A 293 14.74 8.11 -1.66
N TYR A 294 13.92 8.05 -0.62
CA TYR A 294 12.47 7.95 -0.70
C TYR A 294 11.85 9.28 -0.29
N HIS A 295 10.89 9.75 -1.08
CA HIS A 295 10.06 10.89 -0.75
C HIS A 295 8.58 10.53 -0.99
N ARG A 296 7.75 10.74 0.02
CA ARG A 296 6.31 10.51 -0.04
C ARG A 296 5.57 11.73 -0.58
N HIS A 297 4.62 11.51 -1.46
CA HIS A 297 3.78 12.56 -2.04
C HIS A 297 2.30 12.32 -1.74
N SER A 298 1.54 13.39 -1.49
CA SER A 298 0.08 13.38 -1.57
C SER A 298 -0.33 13.55 -3.04
N PHE A 299 -1.21 12.70 -3.55
CA PHE A 299 -1.80 12.91 -4.87
C PHE A 299 -3.04 13.80 -4.76
N ASN A 300 -3.13 14.80 -5.62
CA ASN A 300 -4.31 15.62 -5.77
C ASN A 300 -4.95 15.33 -7.13
N MET A 301 -6.04 14.55 -7.11
CA MET A 301 -6.75 14.19 -8.35
C MET A 301 -7.24 15.44 -9.12
N ASP A 302 -7.61 16.52 -8.42
CA ASP A 302 -8.21 17.71 -9.03
C ASP A 302 -7.31 18.36 -10.10
N ASP A 303 -5.98 18.20 -9.96
CA ASP A 303 -4.98 18.73 -10.89
C ASP A 303 -4.94 17.96 -12.22
N TYR A 304 -5.52 16.76 -12.25
CA TYR A 304 -5.44 15.81 -13.35
C TYR A 304 -6.80 15.43 -13.96
N LEU A 305 -7.88 16.08 -13.51
CA LEU A 305 -9.23 15.96 -14.09
C LEU A 305 -9.45 17.02 -15.18
N ALA A 306 -10.03 16.59 -16.30
CA ALA A 306 -10.53 17.51 -17.31
C ALA A 306 -11.72 18.31 -16.76
N PRO A 307 -11.99 19.54 -17.24
CA PRO A 307 -13.09 20.36 -16.75
C PRO A 307 -14.45 19.65 -16.76
N ALA A 308 -14.75 18.85 -17.79
CA ALA A 308 -16.00 18.09 -17.89
C ALA A 308 -16.11 16.93 -16.87
N GLU A 309 -15.00 16.52 -16.27
CA GLU A 309 -14.97 15.48 -15.24
C GLU A 309 -15.22 16.03 -13.84
N LYS A 310 -15.09 17.35 -13.63
CA LYS A 310 -15.26 18.00 -12.33
C LYS A 310 -16.74 18.28 -12.05
N HIS A 311 -17.36 17.44 -11.23
CA HIS A 311 -18.74 17.60 -10.79
C HIS A 311 -18.98 16.91 -9.43
N GLY A 312 -19.92 17.43 -8.63
CA GLY A 312 -20.27 16.87 -7.32
C GLY A 312 -19.04 16.80 -6.39
N HIS A 313 -18.79 15.62 -5.81
CA HIS A 313 -17.62 15.38 -4.96
C HIS A 313 -16.28 15.54 -5.69
N LEU A 314 -16.25 15.42 -7.03
CA LEU A 314 -15.03 15.62 -7.83
C LEU A 314 -14.63 17.09 -8.01
N ASN A 315 -15.43 18.04 -7.51
CA ASN A 315 -15.04 19.46 -7.48
C ASN A 315 -14.02 19.77 -6.37
N ASN A 316 -14.01 18.96 -5.32
CA ASN A 316 -13.05 19.03 -4.22
C ASN A 316 -12.89 17.61 -3.65
N TYR A 317 -12.15 16.79 -4.40
CA TYR A 317 -12.06 15.38 -4.08
C TYR A 317 -11.33 15.12 -2.76
N ARG A 318 -10.35 15.97 -2.43
CA ARG A 318 -9.64 15.90 -1.15
C ARG A 318 -10.57 16.08 0.04
N GLN A 319 -11.52 17.02 -0.03
CA GLN A 319 -12.54 17.17 0.99
C GLN A 319 -13.45 15.94 1.08
N TYR A 320 -13.82 15.35 -0.05
CA TYR A 320 -14.60 14.12 -0.06
C TYR A 320 -13.89 12.95 0.66
N LEU A 321 -12.59 12.75 0.43
CA LEU A 321 -11.82 11.73 1.14
C LEU A 321 -11.72 12.03 2.64
N TRP A 322 -11.53 13.30 3.02
CA TRP A 322 -11.58 13.72 4.41
C TRP A 322 -12.93 13.38 5.05
N ASP A 323 -14.04 13.70 4.38
CA ASP A 323 -15.39 13.44 4.89
C ASP A 323 -15.67 11.94 5.04
N LEU A 324 -15.18 11.10 4.10
CA LEU A 324 -15.26 9.64 4.22
C LEU A 324 -14.48 9.12 5.43
N PHE A 325 -13.24 9.57 5.58
CA PHE A 325 -12.38 9.17 6.68
C PHE A 325 -12.97 9.61 8.04
N GLU A 326 -13.46 10.84 8.11
CA GLU A 326 -14.04 11.41 9.33
C GLU A 326 -15.40 10.77 9.67
N LYS A 327 -16.21 10.41 8.66
CA LYS A 327 -17.40 9.55 8.86
C LYS A 327 -17.02 8.19 9.46
N ASN A 328 -15.97 7.55 8.96
CA ASN A 328 -15.48 6.28 9.51
C ASN A 328 -14.99 6.45 10.96
N ASN A 329 -14.22 7.50 11.25
CA ASN A 329 -13.77 7.80 12.60
C ASN A 329 -14.94 7.98 13.57
N ARG A 330 -15.94 8.79 13.21
CA ARG A 330 -17.14 8.97 14.04
C ARG A 330 -17.87 7.66 14.30
N TYR A 331 -17.93 6.76 13.32
CA TYR A 331 -18.52 5.43 13.52
C TYR A 331 -17.82 4.66 14.64
N HIS A 332 -16.49 4.65 14.68
CA HIS A 332 -15.70 4.00 15.73
C HIS A 332 -15.76 4.74 17.08
N LEU A 333 -16.09 6.03 17.06
CA LEU A 333 -16.21 6.87 18.26
C LEU A 333 -17.63 6.96 18.83
N ARG A 334 -18.61 6.23 18.29
CA ARG A 334 -20.00 6.17 18.81
C ARG A 334 -20.14 5.75 20.27
N TYR A 335 -19.10 5.17 20.87
CA TYR A 335 -19.11 4.92 22.32
C TYR A 335 -19.26 6.22 23.13
N LEU A 336 -18.85 7.38 22.57
CA LEU A 336 -19.03 8.69 23.18
C LEU A 336 -20.51 9.06 23.33
N ASP A 337 -21.40 8.53 22.48
CA ASP A 337 -22.84 8.84 22.52
C ASP A 337 -23.47 8.37 23.84
N ASN A 338 -22.96 7.26 24.38
CA ASN A 338 -23.42 6.66 25.64
C ASN A 338 -22.72 7.20 26.89
N MET A 339 -21.85 8.21 26.74
CA MET A 339 -21.11 8.80 27.86
C MET A 339 -21.82 10.04 28.39
N GLU A 340 -21.80 10.21 29.71
CA GLU A 340 -22.30 11.38 30.42
C GLU A 340 -21.34 12.57 30.27
N LEU A 341 -21.26 13.08 29.04
CA LEU A 341 -20.43 14.22 28.63
C LEU A 341 -21.32 15.25 27.93
N SER A 342 -20.94 16.52 28.01
CA SER A 342 -21.57 17.55 27.18
C SER A 342 -21.29 17.32 25.69
N ASP A 343 -22.17 17.80 24.82
CA ASP A 343 -21.96 17.69 23.35
C ASP A 343 -20.67 18.39 22.89
N GLU A 344 -20.29 19.48 23.57
CA GLU A 344 -19.02 20.17 23.32
C GLU A 344 -17.81 19.29 23.65
N GLU A 345 -17.81 18.60 24.79
CA GLU A 345 -16.74 17.67 25.17
C GLU A 345 -16.64 16.49 24.20
N LYS A 346 -17.79 15.90 23.83
CA LYS A 346 -17.83 14.80 22.84
C LYS A 346 -17.22 15.25 21.52
N HIS A 347 -17.55 16.45 21.05
CA HIS A 347 -17.00 17.00 19.82
C HIS A 347 -15.49 17.25 19.91
N LYS A 348 -14.98 17.81 21.03
CA LYS A 348 -13.54 18.04 21.23
C LYS A 348 -12.75 16.72 21.22
N ILE A 349 -13.21 15.71 21.95
CA ILE A 349 -12.58 14.38 21.97
C ILE A 349 -12.61 13.74 20.57
N ALA A 350 -13.78 13.79 19.90
CA ALA A 350 -13.94 13.18 18.59
C ALA A 350 -13.03 13.82 17.55
N ARG A 351 -12.92 15.16 17.56
CA ARG A 351 -12.03 15.90 16.67
C ARG A 351 -10.56 15.57 16.94
N PHE A 352 -10.15 15.58 18.21
CA PHE A 352 -8.78 15.23 18.59
C PHE A 352 -8.38 13.83 18.13
N LEU A 353 -9.23 12.82 18.36
CA LEU A 353 -8.97 11.45 17.92
C LEU A 353 -9.02 11.33 16.38
N GLY A 354 -9.91 12.06 15.72
CA GLY A 354 -9.98 12.12 14.27
C GLY A 354 -8.70 12.68 13.64
N ASP A 355 -8.18 13.79 14.17
CA ASP A 355 -6.91 14.38 13.75
C ASP A 355 -5.74 13.41 13.99
N MET A 356 -5.75 12.71 15.14
CA MET A 356 -4.71 11.73 15.46
C MET A 356 -4.72 10.50 14.54
N HIS A 357 -5.91 9.98 14.19
CA HIS A 357 -6.01 8.93 13.17
C HIS A 357 -5.52 9.45 11.82
N TRP A 358 -5.94 10.63 11.39
CA TRP A 358 -5.53 11.19 10.10
C TRP A 358 -4.00 11.33 10.02
N ASP A 359 -3.39 11.94 11.03
CA ASP A 359 -1.94 12.12 11.12
C ASP A 359 -1.21 10.77 11.07
N TYR A 360 -1.73 9.75 11.77
CA TYR A 360 -1.18 8.38 11.75
C TYR A 360 -1.23 7.75 10.35
N PHE A 361 -2.41 7.75 9.69
CA PHE A 361 -2.55 7.12 8.37
C PHE A 361 -1.80 7.87 7.27
N VAL A 362 -1.72 9.19 7.34
CA VAL A 362 -0.92 10.02 6.41
C VAL A 362 0.58 9.97 6.75
N GLY A 363 0.95 9.51 7.95
CA GLY A 363 2.33 9.46 8.44
C GLY A 363 2.92 10.86 8.66
N LYS A 364 2.10 11.85 9.01
CA LYS A 364 2.54 13.23 9.21
C LYS A 364 1.78 13.90 10.34
N GLY A 365 2.45 14.04 11.49
CA GLY A 365 1.91 14.74 12.65
C GLY A 365 2.05 16.26 12.54
N GLY A 366 1.03 16.99 12.99
CA GLY A 366 1.09 18.45 13.15
C GLY A 366 1.64 18.93 14.50
N LYS A 367 1.76 18.03 15.48
CA LYS A 367 2.16 18.31 16.87
C LYS A 367 3.22 17.33 17.35
N THR A 368 4.10 17.79 18.22
CA THR A 368 5.05 16.92 18.92
C THR A 368 4.34 16.04 19.94
N LYS A 369 4.97 14.91 20.31
CA LYS A 369 4.48 14.03 21.38
C LYS A 369 4.21 14.77 22.69
N ALA A 370 5.06 15.73 23.06
CA ALA A 370 4.90 16.51 24.28
C ALA A 370 3.67 17.43 24.23
N GLU A 371 3.43 18.09 23.09
CA GLU A 371 2.24 18.91 22.89
C GLU A 371 0.96 18.07 22.94
N ILE A 372 0.96 16.88 22.34
CA ILE A 372 -0.17 15.96 22.38
C ILE A 372 -0.45 15.53 23.82
N ILE A 373 0.54 15.00 24.54
CA ILE A 373 0.34 14.45 25.90
C ILE A 373 -0.07 15.53 26.92
N ASN A 374 0.40 16.77 26.74
CA ASN A 374 0.05 17.88 27.63
C ASN A 374 -1.29 18.56 27.28
N SER A 375 -1.87 18.26 26.12
CA SER A 375 -3.15 18.83 25.70
C SER A 375 -4.30 18.43 26.62
N GLU A 376 -5.31 19.31 26.72
CA GLU A 376 -6.53 19.02 27.47
C GLU A 376 -7.30 17.86 26.82
N GLU A 377 -7.34 17.83 25.49
CA GLU A 377 -8.06 16.83 24.71
C GLU A 377 -7.49 15.42 24.92
N TYR A 378 -6.15 15.27 24.95
CA TYR A 378 -5.53 13.99 25.27
C TYR A 378 -5.87 13.55 26.70
N ARG A 379 -5.68 14.42 27.70
CA ARG A 379 -6.00 14.13 29.10
C ARG A 379 -7.46 13.73 29.27
N ARG A 380 -8.38 14.49 28.67
CA ARG A 380 -9.80 14.20 28.72
C ARG A 380 -10.14 12.88 28.02
N SER A 381 -9.55 12.59 26.87
CA SER A 381 -9.76 11.33 26.14
C SER A 381 -9.38 10.11 26.99
N ILE A 382 -8.26 10.18 27.72
CA ILE A 382 -7.81 9.08 28.60
C ILE A 382 -8.56 9.04 29.93
N GLU A 383 -9.06 10.15 30.47
CA GLU A 383 -9.92 10.15 31.65
C GLU A 383 -11.26 9.49 31.36
N VAL A 384 -11.85 9.83 30.22
CA VAL A 384 -13.14 9.32 29.75
C VAL A 384 -13.04 7.83 29.41
N ARG A 385 -11.93 7.40 28.81
CA ARG A 385 -11.71 5.98 28.47
C ARG A 385 -10.26 5.54 28.71
N PRO A 386 -9.87 5.25 29.97
CA PRO A 386 -8.49 4.93 30.34
C PRO A 386 -7.88 3.75 29.56
N LYS A 387 -8.71 2.78 29.19
CA LYS A 387 -8.31 1.62 28.38
C LYS A 387 -7.81 1.99 26.98
N LEU A 388 -8.15 3.16 26.45
CA LEU A 388 -7.67 3.62 25.14
C LEU A 388 -6.30 4.27 25.17
N LYS A 389 -5.71 4.54 26.34
CA LYS A 389 -4.42 5.24 26.42
C LYS A 389 -3.36 4.61 25.52
N GLY A 390 -3.17 3.29 25.59
CA GLY A 390 -2.17 2.60 24.77
C GLY A 390 -2.45 2.72 23.26
N TYR A 391 -3.71 2.70 22.86
CA TYR A 391 -4.10 2.92 21.47
C TYR A 391 -3.84 4.36 21.03
N ILE A 392 -4.26 5.36 21.82
CA ILE A 392 -4.03 6.78 21.51
C ILE A 392 -2.53 7.08 21.41
N ASP A 393 -1.73 6.55 22.35
CA ASP A 393 -0.27 6.67 22.31
C ASP A 393 0.34 6.06 21.04
N SER A 394 -0.26 4.98 20.52
CA SER A 394 0.22 4.31 19.30
C SER A 394 -0.04 5.11 18.01
N LEU A 395 -0.92 6.12 18.04
CA LEU A 395 -1.22 7.00 16.91
C LEU A 395 -0.24 8.17 16.78
N ILE A 396 0.59 8.41 17.80
CA ILE A 396 1.49 9.55 17.83
C ILE A 396 2.61 9.38 16.79
N VAL A 397 2.56 10.21 15.74
CA VAL A 397 3.63 10.31 14.75
C VAL A 397 4.75 11.20 15.30
N ASN A 398 5.90 10.61 15.62
CA ASN A 398 7.02 11.27 16.29
C ASN A 398 8.35 11.25 15.51
N HIS A 399 8.32 10.81 14.25
CA HIS A 399 9.48 10.74 13.36
C HIS A 399 9.05 11.02 11.92
N ASP A 400 10.03 11.27 11.05
CA ASP A 400 9.77 11.50 9.64
C ASP A 400 9.38 10.18 8.96
N ASN A 401 8.13 10.10 8.50
CA ASN A 401 7.62 8.97 7.72
C ASN A 401 7.45 9.34 6.23
N TRP A 402 7.88 10.53 5.82
CA TRP A 402 7.77 11.03 4.45
C TRP A 402 9.09 10.99 3.70
N ASN A 403 10.22 11.06 4.41
CA ASN A 403 11.54 11.07 3.81
C ASN A 403 12.42 9.97 4.41
N LEU A 404 13.20 9.33 3.55
CA LEU A 404 14.26 8.41 3.95
C LEU A 404 15.43 8.55 3.00
N GLU A 405 16.64 8.54 3.55
CA GLU A 405 17.90 8.41 2.80
C GLU A 405 18.66 7.20 3.33
N ILE A 406 19.04 6.31 2.43
CA ILE A 406 19.90 5.16 2.70
C ILE A 406 21.16 5.34 1.87
N LYS A 407 22.32 5.40 2.51
CA LYS A 407 23.59 5.33 1.80
C LYS A 407 23.93 3.87 1.55
N TRP A 408 24.27 3.55 0.31
CA TRP A 408 24.68 2.20 -0.03
C TRP A 408 25.97 1.86 0.71
N GLU A 409 25.94 0.75 1.43
CA GLU A 409 27.16 0.16 1.96
C GLU A 409 27.79 -0.63 0.80
N ASN A 410 28.75 -0.01 0.11
CA ASN A 410 29.40 -0.58 -1.07
C ASN A 410 30.26 -1.80 -0.69
N LYS A 411 29.64 -2.99 -0.75
CA LYS A 411 30.33 -4.28 -0.57
C LYS A 411 31.31 -4.63 -1.69
N TRP A 412 31.24 -3.95 -2.83
CA TRP A 412 31.97 -4.30 -4.06
C TRP A 412 33.25 -3.47 -4.29
N LEU A 413 33.55 -2.53 -3.38
CA LEU A 413 34.72 -1.65 -3.45
C LEU A 413 35.83 -2.06 -2.45
N GLU A 414 35.63 -3.16 -1.73
CA GLU A 414 36.69 -3.91 -1.03
C GLU A 414 37.13 -5.09 -1.90
#